data_AF-A0A814G9S7-F1
#
_entry.id   AF-A0A814G9S7-F1
#
_cell.length_a   1.000
_cell.length_b   1.000
_cell.length_c   1.000
_cell.angle_alpha   90.00
_cell.angle_beta   90.00
_cell.angle_gamma   90.00
#
_symmetry.space_group_name_H-M   'P 1'
#
loop_
_entity.id
_entity.type
_entity.pdbx_description
1 polymer ?
#
loop_
_entity_poly.entity_id
_entity_poly.type
_entity_poly.pdbx_seq_one_letter_code
_entity_poly.pdbx_strand_id
1 'polypeptide(L)'
;MIVQNRINNNKHFQLRSDQTLQCIWSIELKQCQMTVHRNRFCSIRENEWLIIDSNQSHLLYISRDGAFKQIIDYNFNQPPRRAFQNKSNFLLVTTNHSVNLHQLL
;
A
#
# COMPACT_ATOMS: atom_id res chain seq x y z
N MET A 1 0.90 13.81 -2.28
CA MET A 1 -0.35 14.31 -2.91
C MET A 1 -1.08 13.15 -3.55
N ILE A 2 -2.41 13.14 -3.52
CA ILE A 2 -3.22 12.08 -4.13
C ILE A 2 -4.24 12.75 -5.06
N VAL A 3 -4.30 12.30 -6.30
CA VAL A 3 -5.26 12.76 -7.30
C VAL A 3 -6.12 11.57 -7.71
N GLN A 4 -7.44 11.71 -7.61
CA GLN A 4 -8.37 10.65 -7.98
C GLN A 4 -9.12 11.05 -9.26
N ASN A 5 -9.01 10.21 -10.29
CA ASN A 5 -9.91 10.26 -11.43
C ASN A 5 -11.14 9.42 -11.10
N ARG A 6 -12.30 10.08 -10.98
CA ARG A 6 -13.57 9.42 -10.62
C ARG A 6 -14.24 8.72 -11.79
N ILE A 7 -13.87 9.02 -13.04
CA ILE A 7 -14.48 8.43 -14.24
C ILE A 7 -14.03 6.98 -14.40
N ASN A 8 -12.73 6.72 -14.19
CA ASN A 8 -12.13 5.39 -14.35
C ASN A 8 -11.67 4.76 -13.03
N ASN A 9 -11.93 5.42 -11.89
CA ASN A 9 -11.46 5.02 -10.56
C ASN A 9 -9.93 4.88 -10.46
N ASN A 10 -9.16 5.58 -11.31
CA ASN A 10 -7.71 5.61 -11.17
C ASN A 10 -7.31 6.56 -10.05
N LYS A 11 -6.28 6.17 -9.30
CA LYS A 11 -5.70 6.99 -8.23
C LYS A 11 -4.22 7.19 -8.49
N HIS A 12 -3.83 8.45 -8.61
CA HIS A 12 -2.45 8.85 -8.78
C HIS A 12 -1.87 9.33 -7.45
N PHE A 13 -0.81 8.67 -7.00
CA PHE A 13 -0.11 9.01 -5.77
C PHE A 13 1.23 9.64 -6.15
N GLN A 14 1.57 10.73 -5.46
CA GLN A 14 2.84 11.41 -5.63
C GLN A 14 3.51 11.64 -4.29
N LEU A 15 4.77 11.22 -4.18
CA LEU A 15 5.71 11.68 -3.17
C LEU A 15 6.46 12.88 -3.74
N ARG A 16 6.41 14.00 -3.04
CA ARG A 16 7.09 15.24 -3.43
C ARG A 16 8.06 15.65 -2.34
N SER A 17 9.16 16.28 -2.73
CA SER A 17 10.05 16.99 -1.82
C SER A 17 9.26 18.08 -1.11
N ASP A 18 9.41 18.21 0.20
CA ASP A 18 8.77 19.28 0.98
C ASP A 18 9.38 20.65 0.66
N GLN A 19 10.69 20.70 0.41
CA GLN A 19 11.43 21.92 0.11
C GLN A 19 11.20 22.42 -1.31
N THR A 20 11.26 21.53 -2.31
CA THR A 20 11.24 21.92 -3.73
C THR A 20 9.91 21.64 -4.42
N LEU A 21 9.00 20.92 -3.76
CA LEU A 21 7.75 20.40 -4.34
C LEU A 21 7.94 19.49 -5.57
N GLN A 22 9.19 19.17 -5.94
CA GLN A 22 9.51 18.28 -7.04
C GLN A 22 8.99 16.88 -6.73
N CYS A 23 8.43 16.23 -7.75
CA CYS A 23 7.98 14.85 -7.65
C CYS A 23 9.18 13.93 -7.54
N ILE A 24 9.40 13.36 -6.36
CA ILE A 24 10.44 12.36 -6.10
C ILE A 24 10.00 11.03 -6.68
N TRP A 25 8.70 10.71 -6.56
CA TRP A 25 8.14 9.46 -7.01
C TRP A 25 6.64 9.60 -7.26
N SER A 26 6.11 8.82 -8.21
CA SER A 26 4.67 8.70 -8.42
C SER A 26 4.26 7.32 -8.91
N ILE A 27 3.03 6.93 -8.60
CA ILE A 27 2.40 5.72 -9.10
C ILE A 27 0.94 5.99 -9.45
N GLU A 28 0.47 5.38 -10.53
CA GLU A 28 -0.94 5.34 -10.86
C GLU A 28 -1.48 3.94 -10.55
N LEU A 29 -2.48 3.88 -9.66
CA LEU A 29 -3.24 2.67 -9.39
C LEU A 29 -4.46 2.67 -10.29
N LYS A 30 -4.53 1.69 -11.19
CA LYS A 30 -5.66 1.53 -12.11
C LYS A 30 -6.84 0.87 -11.38
N GLN A 31 -8.06 1.37 -11.57
CA GLN A 31 -9.28 0.78 -11.01
C GLN A 31 -9.26 0.61 -9.47
N CYS A 32 -8.59 1.53 -8.75
CA CYS A 32 -8.42 1.46 -7.31
C CYS A 32 -9.67 1.98 -6.57
N GLN A 33 -10.43 1.07 -5.95
CA GLN A 33 -11.62 1.41 -5.17
C GLN A 33 -11.33 1.82 -3.71
N MET A 34 -10.08 1.77 -3.27
CA MET A 34 -9.70 2.03 -1.88
C MET A 34 -10.05 3.44 -1.40
N THR A 35 -10.48 3.59 -0.14
CA THR A 35 -10.67 4.91 0.47
C THR A 35 -9.38 5.41 1.11
N VAL A 36 -8.98 6.65 0.82
CA VAL A 36 -7.63 7.17 1.11
C VAL A 36 -7.37 7.39 2.60
N HIS A 37 -8.42 7.53 3.42
CA HIS A 37 -8.33 8.08 4.77
C HIS A 37 -7.51 7.26 5.79
N ARG A 38 -7.22 5.99 5.52
CA ARG A 38 -6.45 5.13 6.44
C ARG A 38 -5.39 4.27 5.76
N ASN A 39 -4.97 4.67 4.56
CA ASN A 39 -4.01 3.87 3.80
C ASN A 39 -2.57 4.22 4.18
N ARG A 40 -1.77 3.19 4.44
CA ARG A 40 -0.32 3.34 4.60
C ARG A 40 0.40 2.72 3.43
N PHE A 41 1.42 3.43 2.96
CA PHE A 41 2.24 3.03 1.82
C PHE A 41 3.63 2.66 2.32
N CYS A 42 4.13 1.52 1.89
CA CYS A 42 5.48 1.08 2.21
C CYS A 42 6.14 0.58 0.93
N SER A 43 7.38 1.00 0.65
CA SER A 43 8.19 0.30 -0.34
C SER A 43 8.52 -1.08 0.21
N ILE A 44 8.32 -2.12 -0.59
CA ILE A 44 8.78 -3.47 -0.30
C ILE A 44 9.67 -3.90 -1.45
N ARG A 45 10.88 -4.38 -1.17
CA ARG A 45 11.88 -4.72 -2.20
C ARG A 45 12.16 -3.53 -3.13
N GLU A 46 13.03 -3.74 -4.13
CA GLU A 46 13.34 -2.70 -5.11
C GLU A 46 12.14 -2.48 -6.04
N ASN A 47 11.49 -1.31 -5.91
CA ASN A 47 10.41 -0.83 -6.77
C ASN A 47 9.08 -1.61 -6.71
N GLU A 48 8.77 -2.31 -5.62
CA GLU A 48 7.41 -2.79 -5.34
C GLU A 48 6.83 -2.05 -4.14
N TRP A 49 5.51 -2.07 -4.03
CA TRP A 49 4.80 -1.30 -3.02
C TRP A 49 3.74 -2.12 -2.30
N LEU A 50 3.63 -1.86 -1.00
CA LEU A 50 2.52 -2.29 -0.17
C LEU A 50 1.58 -1.13 0.05
N ILE A 51 0.28 -1.42 -0.02
CA ILE A 51 -0.73 -0.57 0.60
C ILE A 51 -1.46 -1.36 1.67
N ILE A 52 -1.57 -0.76 2.85
CA ILE A 52 -2.41 -1.26 3.93
C ILE A 52 -3.76 -0.55 3.83
N ASP A 53 -4.82 -1.25 3.44
CA ASP A 53 -6.20 -0.75 3.54
C ASP A 53 -6.78 -1.16 4.89
N SER A 54 -6.69 -0.30 5.89
CA SER A 54 -7.31 -0.60 7.20
C SER A 54 -8.84 -0.50 7.18
N ASN A 55 -9.45 0.07 6.14
CA ASN A 55 -10.92 0.19 6.07
C ASN A 55 -11.54 -1.09 5.50
N GLN A 56 -10.94 -1.61 4.44
CA GLN A 56 -11.36 -2.87 3.82
C GLN A 56 -10.66 -4.09 4.44
N SER A 57 -9.75 -3.86 5.40
CA SER A 57 -8.99 -4.89 6.09
C SER A 57 -8.21 -5.80 5.14
N HIS A 58 -7.41 -5.22 4.25
CA HIS A 58 -6.53 -6.00 3.37
C HIS A 58 -5.19 -5.32 3.12
N LEU A 59 -4.25 -6.10 2.61
CA LEU A 59 -2.98 -5.65 2.07
C LEU A 59 -3.00 -5.77 0.55
N LEU A 60 -2.49 -4.76 -0.13
CA LEU A 60 -2.36 -4.74 -1.58
C LEU A 60 -0.90 -4.67 -1.96
N TYR A 61 -0.45 -5.66 -2.70
CA TYR A 61 0.87 -5.68 -3.31
C TYR A 61 0.77 -5.12 -4.71
N ILE A 62 1.61 -4.14 -5.00
CA ILE A 62 1.62 -3.43 -6.27
C ILE A 62 3.02 -3.52 -6.87
N SER A 63 3.07 -3.95 -8.13
CA SER A 63 4.30 -4.02 -8.92
C SER A 63 4.77 -2.64 -9.34
N ARG A 64 6.02 -2.56 -9.80
CA ARG A 64 6.69 -1.36 -10.30
C ARG A 64 5.88 -0.50 -11.28
N ASP A 65 5.02 -1.12 -12.07
CA ASP A 65 4.20 -0.48 -13.11
C ASP A 65 2.83 0.01 -12.60
N GLY A 66 2.54 -0.17 -11.30
CA GLY A 66 1.25 0.21 -10.71
C GLY A 66 0.16 -0.85 -10.82
N ALA A 67 0.46 -2.05 -11.30
CA ALA A 67 -0.50 -3.15 -11.35
C ALA A 67 -0.63 -3.86 -9.98
N PHE A 68 -1.85 -4.32 -9.67
CA PHE A 68 -2.08 -5.15 -8.50
C PHE A 68 -1.53 -6.57 -8.74
N LYS A 69 -0.57 -6.98 -7.91
CA LYS A 69 -0.02 -8.35 -7.93
C LYS A 69 -0.83 -9.31 -7.07
N GLN A 70 -1.18 -8.85 -5.86
CA GLN A 70 -1.82 -9.69 -4.87
C GLN A 70 -2.62 -8.84 -3.89
N ILE A 71 -3.74 -9.40 -3.44
CA ILE A 71 -4.56 -8.89 -2.34
C ILE A 71 -4.53 -9.95 -1.24
N ILE A 72 -4.22 -9.53 -0.01
CA ILE A 72 -4.27 -10.40 1.17
C ILE A 72 -5.31 -9.85 2.12
N ASP A 73 -6.41 -10.58 2.27
CA ASP A 73 -7.49 -10.21 3.17
C ASP A 73 -7.15 -10.55 4.62
N TYR A 74 -7.54 -9.66 5.52
CA TYR A 74 -7.49 -9.83 6.96
C TYR A 74 -8.91 -9.90 7.50
N ASN A 75 -9.05 -10.51 8.68
CA ASN A 75 -10.28 -10.43 9.42
C ASN A 75 -10.62 -8.95 9.70
N PHE A 76 -11.86 -8.55 9.40
CA PHE A 76 -12.34 -7.18 9.61
C PHE A 76 -12.21 -6.69 11.06
N ASN A 77 -12.30 -7.60 12.03
CA ASN A 77 -12.11 -7.29 13.46
C ASN A 77 -10.64 -7.12 13.86
N GLN A 78 -9.70 -7.49 12.97
CA GLN A 78 -8.26 -7.37 13.18
C GLN A 78 -7.59 -6.70 11.96
N PRO A 79 -7.95 -5.45 11.62
CA PRO A 79 -7.45 -4.79 10.44
C PRO A 79 -5.92 -4.60 10.53
N PRO A 80 -5.19 -4.75 9.42
CA PRO A 80 -3.77 -4.49 9.39
C PRO A 80 -3.53 -2.98 9.62
N ARG A 81 -2.48 -2.66 10.39
CA ARG A 81 -2.18 -1.30 10.85
C ARG A 81 -0.85 -0.77 10.36
N ARG A 82 0.20 -1.58 10.47
CA ARG A 82 1.56 -1.25 10.03
C ARG A 82 2.20 -2.50 9.48
N ALA A 83 3.06 -2.31 8.50
CA ALA A 83 3.84 -3.37 7.93
C ALA A 83 5.32 -2.95 7.88
N PHE A 84 6.20 -3.90 8.14
CA PHE A 84 7.63 -3.71 8.15
C PHE A 84 8.28 -4.89 7.44
N GLN A 85 9.13 -4.59 6.46
CA GLN A 85 9.95 -5.61 5.85
C GLN A 85 11.18 -5.84 6.73
N ASN A 86 11.40 -7.09 7.13
CA ASN A 86 12.67 -7.50 7.72
C ASN A 86 13.64 -7.94 6.61
N LYS A 87 14.95 -7.95 6.90
CA LYS A 87 16.03 -8.37 5.99
C LYS A 87 15.87 -9.78 5.43
N SER A 88 15.01 -10.61 6.02
CA SER A 88 14.83 -12.04 5.70
C SER A 88 13.69 -12.32 4.72
N ASN A 89 13.34 -11.37 3.83
CA ASN A 89 12.20 -11.51 2.88
C ASN A 89 10.85 -11.80 3.55
N PHE A 90 10.70 -11.36 4.80
CA PHE A 90 9.42 -11.41 5.50
C PHE A 90 8.87 -10.01 5.68
N LEU A 91 7.56 -9.91 5.51
CA LEU A 91 6.77 -8.75 5.88
C LEU A 91 6.06 -9.04 7.20
N LEU A 92 6.44 -8.32 8.24
CA LEU A 92 5.71 -8.33 9.51
C LEU A 92 4.58 -7.32 9.45
N VAL A 93 3.37 -7.78 9.70
CA VAL A 93 2.16 -6.95 9.67
C VAL A 93 1.51 -6.99 11.05
N THR A 94 1.43 -5.82 11.65
CA THR A 94 0.77 -5.63 12.95
C THR A 94 -0.72 -5.38 12.75
N THR A 95 -1.53 -6.02 13.57
CA THR A 95 -2.95 -5.69 13.79
C THR A 95 -3.10 -5.09 15.19
N ASN A 96 -4.33 -4.84 15.65
CA ASN A 96 -4.55 -4.41 17.04
C ASN A 96 -4.24 -5.53 18.06
N HIS A 97 -4.24 -6.80 17.64
CA HIS A 97 -4.22 -7.95 18.55
C HIS A 97 -3.13 -8.98 18.23
N SER A 98 -2.49 -8.88 17.07
CA SER A 98 -1.57 -9.89 16.57
C SER A 98 -0.49 -9.31 15.67
N VAL A 99 0.57 -10.09 15.49
CA VAL A 99 1.60 -9.86 14.48
C VAL A 99 1.56 -11.03 13.51
N ASN A 100 1.37 -10.74 12.23
CA ASN A 100 1.29 -11.72 11.17
C ASN A 100 2.58 -11.63 10.33
N LEU A 101 3.15 -12.77 10.00
CA LEU A 101 4.34 -12.88 9.16
C LEU A 101 3.93 -13.36 7.78
N HIS A 102 4.23 -12.56 6.76
CA HIS A 102 4.01 -12.88 5.36
C HIS A 102 5.36 -13.11 4.69
N GLN A 103 5.52 -14.24 4.00
CA GLN A 103 6.67 -14.45 3.16
C GLN A 103 6.51 -13.64 1.87
N LEU A 104 7.49 -12.81 1.55
CA LEU A 104 7.56 -12.12 0.28
C LEU A 104 8.09 -13.14 -0.75
N LEU A 105 7.27 -13.47 -1.76
CA LEU A 105 7.64 -14.35 -2.89
C LEU A 105 8.44 -13.59 -3.93
#